data_AF-A0A4S5CKQ1-F1
#
_entry.id   AF-A0A4S5CKQ1-F1
#
_cell.length_a   1.000
_cell.length_b   1.000
_cell.length_c   1.000
_cell.angle_alpha   90.00
_cell.angle_beta   90.00
_cell.angle_gamma   90.00
#
_symmetry.space_group_name_H-M   'P 1'
#
loop_
_entity.id
_entity.type
_entity.pdbx_description
1 polymer ?
#
loop_
_entity_poly.entity_id
_entity_poly.type
_entity_poly.pdbx_seq_one_letter_code
_entity_poly.pdbx_strand_id
1 'polypeptide(L)'
;MGYINTHGVVSIRTAAFNSALKALPEKTINQASAVYQRWSEGGQLAHKNLVRSDTWQAEINPRHRAIFVKMTLAEACQQRLLSDRTINAIEREMDKDCKSAPQIWIWHWVGTHETYNRMLASIQRKQVLDAAVTTAISQNQRTPPSNRSPKP
;
A
#
# COMPACT_ATOMS: atom_id res chain seq x y z
N MET A 1 12.51 9.36 -5.38
CA MET A 1 11.05 9.37 -5.62
C MET A 1 10.36 10.05 -4.45
N GLY A 2 9.38 10.91 -4.73
CA GLY A 2 8.51 11.51 -3.71
C GLY A 2 7.53 10.50 -3.11
N TYR A 3 6.72 10.93 -2.15
CA TYR A 3 5.64 10.14 -1.57
C TYR A 3 4.50 9.93 -2.58
N ILE A 4 4.32 10.88 -3.50
CA ILE A 4 3.30 10.87 -4.53
C ILE A 4 3.93 10.35 -5.83
N ASN A 5 3.38 9.27 -6.37
CA ASN A 5 3.83 8.73 -7.65
C ASN A 5 3.35 9.60 -8.84
N THR A 6 3.80 9.27 -10.04
CA THR A 6 3.44 9.99 -11.27
C THR A 6 1.94 10.03 -11.58
N HIS A 7 1.13 9.13 -10.99
CA HIS A 7 -0.33 9.11 -11.10
C HIS A 7 -1.04 9.92 -10.00
N GLY A 8 -0.30 10.66 -9.17
CA GLY A 8 -0.90 11.35 -8.03
C GLY A 8 -1.33 10.40 -6.90
N VAL A 9 -0.64 9.26 -6.73
CA VAL A 9 -1.00 8.24 -5.74
C VAL A 9 0.10 8.08 -4.68
N VAL A 10 -0.31 8.10 -3.41
CA VAL A 10 0.50 7.62 -2.28
C VAL A 10 0.12 6.16 -2.01
N SER A 11 1.11 5.29 -1.93
CA SER A 11 0.91 3.85 -1.83
C SER A 11 1.40 3.31 -0.49
N ILE A 12 0.51 2.62 0.22
CA ILE A 12 0.74 2.04 1.54
C ILE A 12 0.70 0.52 1.42
N ARG A 13 1.72 -0.17 1.96
CA ARG A 13 1.74 -1.63 2.04
C ARG A 13 1.50 -2.07 3.47
N THR A 14 0.42 -2.81 3.70
CA THR A 14 0.15 -3.41 5.02
C THR A 14 1.16 -4.51 5.36
N ALA A 15 1.28 -4.85 6.65
CA ALA A 15 2.06 -6.00 7.09
C ALA A 15 1.59 -7.32 6.45
N ALA A 16 0.27 -7.49 6.31
CA ALA A 16 -0.34 -8.63 5.65
C ALA A 16 0.11 -8.75 4.18
N PHE A 17 0.12 -7.63 3.44
CA PHE A 17 0.59 -7.60 2.07
C PHE A 17 2.07 -8.00 1.97
N ASN A 18 2.91 -7.42 2.82
CA ASN A 18 4.35 -7.72 2.82
C ASN A 18 4.62 -9.19 3.19
N SER A 19 3.84 -9.76 4.11
CA SER A 19 3.92 -11.18 4.46
C SER A 19 3.50 -12.08 3.29
N ALA A 20 2.36 -11.78 2.65
CA ALA A 20 1.88 -12.51 1.49
C ALA A 20 2.86 -12.43 0.31
N LEU A 21 3.45 -11.26 0.05
CA LEU A 21 4.46 -11.08 -0.99
C LEU A 21 5.70 -11.94 -0.72
N LYS A 22 6.19 -11.98 0.53
CA LYS A 22 7.36 -12.80 0.92
C LYS A 22 7.13 -14.29 0.81
N ALA A 23 5.87 -14.74 0.87
CA ALA A 23 5.52 -16.15 0.72
C ALA A 23 5.51 -16.62 -0.76
N LEU A 24 5.63 -15.71 -1.72
CA LEU A 24 5.67 -16.05 -3.14
C LEU A 24 7.08 -16.49 -3.59
N PRO A 25 7.20 -17.26 -4.67
CA PRO A 25 8.50 -17.54 -5.29
C PRO A 25 9.23 -16.25 -5.64
N GLU A 26 10.56 -16.22 -5.44
CA GLU A 26 11.40 -15.03 -5.66
C GLU A 26 11.20 -14.40 -7.06
N LYS A 27 11.09 -15.22 -8.10
CA LYS A 27 10.78 -14.77 -9.46
C LYS A 27 9.48 -13.96 -9.52
N THR A 28 8.45 -14.38 -8.79
CA THR A 28 7.16 -13.68 -8.71
C THR A 28 7.28 -12.39 -7.90
N ILE A 29 8.08 -12.37 -6.82
CA ILE A 29 8.36 -11.15 -6.04
C ILE A 29 9.01 -10.09 -6.92
N ASN A 30 10.00 -10.49 -7.72
CA ASN A 30 10.69 -9.60 -8.64
C ASN A 30 9.75 -9.07 -9.73
N GLN A 31 8.89 -9.92 -10.27
CA GLN A 31 7.85 -9.49 -11.22
C GLN A 31 6.85 -8.52 -10.60
N ALA A 32 6.36 -8.80 -9.40
CA ALA A 32 5.42 -7.93 -8.68
C ALA A 32 6.05 -6.57 -8.37
N SER A 33 7.32 -6.58 -7.96
CA SER A 33 8.10 -5.37 -7.69
C SER A 33 8.32 -4.56 -8.98
N ALA A 34 8.65 -5.21 -10.09
CA ALA A 34 8.84 -4.55 -11.38
C ALA A 34 7.54 -3.96 -11.95
N VAL A 35 6.39 -4.60 -11.71
CA VAL A 35 5.07 -4.07 -12.10
C VAL A 35 4.72 -2.86 -11.26
N TYR A 36 4.91 -2.95 -9.94
CA TYR A 36 4.69 -1.84 -9.03
C TYR A 36 5.58 -0.64 -9.38
N GLN A 37 6.87 -0.88 -9.67
CA GLN A 37 7.82 0.15 -10.04
C GLN A 37 7.39 0.86 -11.33
N ARG A 38 7.14 0.09 -12.39
CA ARG A 38 6.66 0.63 -13.68
C ARG A 38 5.38 1.41 -13.50
N TRP A 39 4.44 0.93 -12.70
CA TRP A 39 3.23 1.66 -12.39
C TRP A 39 3.52 2.99 -11.69
N SER A 40 4.39 3.00 -10.66
CA SER A 40 4.74 4.24 -9.96
C SER A 40 5.43 5.28 -10.85
N GLU A 41 6.07 4.84 -11.92
CA GLU A 41 6.77 5.66 -12.92
C GLU A 41 5.89 6.09 -14.11
N GLY A 42 4.60 5.76 -14.10
CA GLY A 42 3.63 6.24 -15.10
C GLY A 42 3.08 5.13 -15.99
N GLY A 43 3.59 3.91 -15.85
CA GLY A 43 3.04 2.73 -16.50
C GLY A 43 1.60 2.45 -16.07
N GLN A 44 0.83 1.86 -16.97
CA GLN A 44 -0.52 1.42 -16.66
C GLN A 44 -0.51 0.18 -15.78
N LEU A 45 -1.48 0.11 -14.86
CA LEU A 45 -1.74 -1.07 -14.05
C LEU A 45 -3.18 -1.51 -14.28
N ALA A 46 -3.36 -2.71 -14.81
CA ALA A 46 -4.69 -3.28 -15.00
C ALA A 46 -5.34 -3.54 -13.63
N HIS A 47 -6.42 -2.82 -13.34
CA HIS A 47 -7.16 -2.96 -12.08
C HIS A 47 -8.67 -2.77 -12.27
N LYS A 48 -9.49 -3.39 -11.41
CA LYS A 48 -10.96 -3.23 -11.43
C LYS A 48 -11.56 -3.22 -10.04
N ASN A 49 -12.72 -2.59 -9.90
CA ASN A 49 -13.48 -2.54 -8.65
C ASN A 49 -14.13 -3.91 -8.35
N LEU A 50 -14.05 -4.34 -7.09
CA LEU A 50 -14.73 -5.49 -6.53
C LEU A 50 -15.95 -4.99 -5.75
N VAL A 51 -17.02 -4.73 -6.47
CA VAL A 51 -18.25 -4.05 -6.00
C VAL A 51 -18.82 -4.65 -4.71
N ARG A 52 -18.64 -5.95 -4.46
CA ARG A 52 -19.17 -6.63 -3.28
C ARG A 52 -18.46 -6.28 -1.96
N SER A 53 -17.26 -5.72 -2.00
CA SER A 53 -16.44 -5.51 -0.80
C SER A 53 -15.79 -4.13 -0.70
N ASP A 54 -16.14 -3.21 -1.60
CA ASP A 54 -15.52 -1.88 -1.72
C ASP A 54 -13.99 -1.92 -1.79
N THR A 55 -13.47 -3.02 -2.36
CA THR A 55 -12.05 -3.24 -2.61
C THR A 55 -11.77 -3.23 -4.11
N TRP A 56 -10.49 -3.24 -4.46
CA TRP A 56 -10.01 -3.24 -5.82
C TRP A 56 -9.05 -4.40 -6.03
N GLN A 57 -9.07 -4.91 -7.25
CA GLN A 57 -8.15 -5.92 -7.74
C GLN A 57 -7.13 -5.24 -8.66
N ALA A 58 -5.85 -5.57 -8.50
CA ALA A 58 -4.83 -5.30 -9.52
C ALA A 58 -4.30 -6.62 -10.11
N GLU A 59 -4.03 -6.63 -11.41
CA GLU A 59 -3.33 -7.71 -12.07
C GLU A 59 -1.81 -7.50 -12.00
N ILE A 60 -1.11 -8.50 -11.46
CA ILE A 60 0.35 -8.48 -11.34
C ILE A 60 0.98 -9.20 -12.53
N ASN A 61 0.48 -10.39 -12.82
CA ASN A 61 0.81 -11.19 -14.00
C ASN A 61 -0.38 -12.12 -14.28
N PRO A 62 -0.38 -12.91 -15.37
CA PRO A 62 -1.52 -13.74 -15.71
C PRO A 62 -1.99 -14.66 -14.56
N ARG A 63 -1.08 -15.10 -13.68
CA ARG A 63 -1.36 -16.02 -12.57
C ARG A 63 -1.58 -15.36 -11.22
N HIS A 64 -1.24 -14.08 -11.04
CA HIS A 64 -1.24 -13.42 -9.73
C HIS A 64 -2.06 -12.15 -9.71
N ARG A 65 -2.73 -11.90 -8.60
CA ARG A 65 -3.57 -10.73 -8.35
C ARG A 65 -3.23 -10.14 -6.99
N ALA A 66 -3.47 -8.85 -6.85
CA ALA A 66 -3.38 -8.15 -5.57
C ALA A 66 -4.72 -7.50 -5.23
N ILE A 67 -5.03 -7.41 -3.94
CA ILE A 67 -6.21 -6.73 -3.40
C ILE A 67 -5.77 -5.48 -2.66
N PHE A 68 -6.46 -4.38 -2.94
CA PHE A 68 -6.17 -3.09 -2.34
C PHE A 68 -7.44 -2.25 -2.17
N VAL A 69 -7.32 -1.15 -1.44
CA VAL A 69 -8.39 -0.15 -1.28
C VAL A 69 -7.91 1.18 -1.82
N LYS A 70 -8.81 1.93 -2.45
CA LYS A 70 -8.62 3.33 -2.84
C LYS A 70 -9.41 4.25 -1.91
N MET A 71 -8.81 5.37 -1.54
CA MET A 71 -9.45 6.44 -0.77
C MET A 71 -8.76 7.79 -1.01
N THR A 72 -9.40 8.85 -0.55
CA THR A 72 -8.83 10.20 -0.55
C THR A 72 -7.82 10.39 0.57
N LEU A 73 -6.95 11.40 0.45
CA LEU A 73 -6.07 11.81 1.54
C LEU A 73 -6.87 12.16 2.81
N ALA A 74 -7.99 12.89 2.67
CA ALA A 74 -8.83 13.28 3.80
C ALA A 74 -9.38 12.08 4.57
N GLU A 75 -9.89 11.06 3.87
CA GLU A 75 -10.35 9.81 4.49
C GLU A 75 -9.20 9.09 5.21
N ALA A 76 -8.02 9.02 4.60
CA ALA A 76 -6.86 8.37 5.22
C ALA A 76 -6.42 9.08 6.51
N CYS A 77 -6.46 10.41 6.53
CA CYS A 77 -6.18 11.22 7.73
C CYS A 77 -7.24 10.98 8.82
N GLN A 78 -8.53 10.98 8.47
CA GLN A 78 -9.62 10.71 9.41
C GLN A 78 -9.49 9.32 10.06
N GLN A 79 -9.08 8.33 9.28
CA GLN A 79 -8.86 6.95 9.72
C GLN A 79 -7.48 6.75 10.39
N ARG A 80 -6.68 7.81 10.56
CA ARG A 80 -5.33 7.79 11.17
C ARG A 80 -4.38 6.78 10.53
N LEU A 81 -4.47 6.64 9.20
CA LEU A 81 -3.66 5.70 8.41
C LEU A 81 -2.26 6.24 8.10
N LEU A 82 -2.09 7.56 8.22
CA LEU A 82 -0.85 8.27 7.95
C LEU A 82 -0.37 8.95 9.23
N SER A 83 0.94 8.94 9.47
CA SER A 83 1.55 9.74 10.54
C SER A 83 1.58 11.22 10.16
N ASP A 84 1.59 12.13 11.15
CA ASP A 84 1.74 13.57 10.92
C ASP A 84 2.99 13.88 10.08
N ARG A 85 4.09 13.14 10.30
CA ARG A 85 5.31 13.27 9.50
C ARG A 85 5.06 12.95 8.02
N THR A 86 4.31 11.89 7.74
CA THR A 86 3.96 11.49 6.37
C THR A 86 3.03 12.51 5.73
N ILE A 87 2.02 13.00 6.47
CA ILE A 87 1.09 14.03 6.02
C ILE A 87 1.86 15.31 5.65
N ASN A 88 2.68 15.82 6.56
CA ASN A 88 3.51 17.01 6.32
C ASN A 88 4.45 16.85 5.11
N ALA A 89 4.96 15.64 4.86
CA ALA A 89 5.81 15.37 3.70
C ALA A 89 5.03 15.37 2.39
N ILE A 90 3.80 14.82 2.39
CA ILE A 90 2.89 14.85 1.25
C ILE A 90 2.46 16.28 0.93
N GLU A 91 2.06 17.05 1.94
CA GLU A 91 1.65 18.45 1.79
C GLU A 91 2.78 19.30 1.19
N ARG A 92 4.01 19.19 1.69
CA ARG A 92 5.18 19.87 1.11
C ARG A 92 5.42 19.51 -0.36
N GLU A 93 5.21 18.25 -0.72
CA GLU A 93 5.35 17.80 -2.11
C GLU A 93 4.23 18.37 -3.01
N MET A 94 3.01 18.48 -2.47
CA MET A 94 1.89 19.12 -3.16
C MET A 94 2.16 20.60 -3.40
N ASP A 95 2.62 21.33 -2.39
CA ASP A 95 2.91 22.75 -2.47
C ASP A 95 4.06 23.06 -3.45
N LYS A 96 5.10 22.23 -3.44
CA LYS A 96 6.28 22.42 -4.30
C LYS A 96 5.95 22.24 -5.78
N ASP A 97 5.11 21.26 -6.10
CA ASP A 97 4.83 20.86 -7.49
C ASP A 97 3.43 21.32 -7.96
N CYS A 98 2.74 22.16 -7.17
CA CYS A 98 1.35 22.58 -7.37
C CYS A 98 0.39 21.41 -7.67
N LYS A 99 0.60 20.26 -7.01
CA LYS A 99 -0.18 19.03 -7.25
C LYS A 99 -1.50 19.09 -6.48
N SER A 100 -2.55 18.57 -7.10
CA SER A 100 -3.81 18.27 -6.41
C SER A 100 -3.63 17.22 -5.30
N ALA A 101 -4.56 17.18 -4.35
CA ALA A 101 -4.55 16.18 -3.28
C ALA A 101 -4.46 14.74 -3.84
N PRO A 102 -3.52 13.91 -3.37
CA PRO A 102 -3.30 12.60 -3.93
C PRO A 102 -4.39 11.62 -3.53
N GLN A 103 -4.54 10.57 -4.34
CA GLN A 103 -5.25 9.37 -3.91
C GLN A 103 -4.34 8.50 -3.03
N ILE A 104 -4.94 7.78 -2.09
CA ILE A 104 -4.26 6.82 -1.23
C ILE A 104 -4.67 5.41 -1.66
N TRP A 105 -3.68 4.57 -1.95
CA TRP A 105 -3.88 3.16 -2.28
C TRP A 105 -3.26 2.28 -1.19
N ILE A 106 -4.07 1.41 -0.60
CA ILE A 106 -3.68 0.55 0.52
C ILE A 106 -3.66 -0.90 0.06
N TRP A 107 -2.46 -1.44 -0.12
CA TRP A 107 -2.23 -2.82 -0.53
C TRP A 107 -2.39 -3.77 0.66
N HIS A 108 -3.30 -4.74 0.52
CA HIS A 108 -3.64 -5.66 1.61
C HIS A 108 -3.15 -7.08 1.37
N TRP A 109 -3.27 -7.58 0.14
CA TRP A 109 -2.96 -8.98 -0.17
C TRP A 109 -2.41 -9.13 -1.59
N VAL A 110 -1.60 -10.17 -1.81
CA VAL A 110 -1.13 -10.61 -3.12
C VAL A 110 -1.01 -12.13 -3.14
N GLY A 111 -1.37 -12.76 -4.26
CA GLY A 111 -1.25 -14.21 -4.40
C GLY A 111 -1.77 -14.71 -5.75
N THR A 112 -2.00 -16.02 -5.84
CA THR A 112 -2.46 -16.65 -7.07
C THR A 112 -3.91 -16.30 -7.40
N HIS A 113 -4.28 -16.39 -8.67
CA HIS A 113 -5.64 -16.16 -9.13
C HIS A 113 -6.66 -17.12 -8.47
N GLU A 114 -6.26 -18.37 -8.20
CA GLU A 114 -7.10 -19.36 -7.52
C GLU A 114 -7.40 -18.96 -6.07
N THR A 115 -6.37 -18.59 -5.31
CA THR A 115 -6.55 -18.14 -3.92
C THR A 115 -7.33 -16.83 -3.87
N TYR A 116 -7.07 -15.94 -4.84
CA TYR A 116 -7.85 -14.72 -5.02
C TYR A 116 -9.35 -15.02 -5.20
N ASN A 117 -9.73 -15.94 -6.08
CA ASN A 117 -11.14 -16.30 -6.31
C ASN A 117 -11.84 -16.82 -5.05
N ARG A 118 -11.11 -17.52 -4.16
CA ARG A 118 -11.65 -17.98 -2.87
C ARG A 118 -11.79 -16.87 -1.84
N MET A 119 -10.91 -15.87 -1.87
CA MET A 119 -10.79 -14.85 -0.82
C MET A 119 -11.44 -13.51 -1.16
N LEU A 120 -11.67 -13.17 -2.43
CA LEU A 120 -12.08 -11.82 -2.83
C LEU A 120 -13.41 -11.36 -2.21
N ALA A 121 -14.29 -12.31 -1.90
CA ALA A 121 -15.58 -12.02 -1.27
C ALA A 121 -15.48 -11.89 0.26
N SER A 122 -14.44 -12.44 0.88
CA SER A 122 -14.25 -12.40 2.34
C SER A 122 -13.41 -11.23 2.81
N ILE A 123 -12.54 -10.67 1.94
CA ILE A 123 -11.78 -9.46 2.25
C ILE A 123 -12.68 -8.24 2.10
N GLN A 124 -13.03 -7.64 3.23
CA GLN A 124 -13.85 -6.43 3.31
C GLN A 124 -12.97 -5.18 3.44
N ARG A 125 -13.44 -4.04 2.93
CA ARG A 125 -12.74 -2.75 3.09
C ARG A 125 -12.32 -2.48 4.53
N LYS A 126 -13.20 -2.71 5.51
CA LYS A 126 -12.90 -2.54 6.94
C LYS A 126 -11.65 -3.31 7.38
N GLN A 127 -11.51 -4.58 6.99
CA GLN A 127 -10.33 -5.40 7.35
C GLN A 127 -9.04 -4.85 6.74
N VAL A 128 -9.12 -4.32 5.52
CA VAL A 128 -7.97 -3.66 4.87
C VAL A 128 -7.54 -2.42 5.66
N LEU A 129 -8.51 -1.61 6.10
CA LEU A 129 -8.25 -0.39 6.88
C LEU A 129 -7.70 -0.71 8.27
N ASP A 130 -8.31 -1.67 8.98
CA ASP A 130 -7.84 -2.12 10.30
C ASP A 130 -6.38 -2.60 10.22
N ALA A 131 -6.05 -3.42 9.21
CA ALA A 131 -4.69 -3.89 8.98
C ALA A 131 -3.70 -2.75 8.67
N ALA A 132 -4.15 -1.70 7.98
CA ALA A 132 -3.34 -0.53 7.67
C ALA A 132 -3.10 0.34 8.92
N VAL A 133 -4.11 0.55 9.76
CA VAL A 133 -3.96 1.22 11.06
C VAL A 133 -2.95 0.47 11.94
N THR A 134 -3.11 -0.85 12.08
CA THR A 134 -2.16 -1.68 12.86
C THR A 134 -0.73 -1.56 12.30
N THR A 135 -0.58 -1.57 10.98
CA THR A 135 0.73 -1.42 10.32
C THR A 135 1.36 -0.05 10.65
N ALA A 136 0.59 1.03 10.59
CA ALA A 136 1.07 2.38 10.90
C ALA A 136 1.50 2.51 12.37
N ILE A 137 0.73 1.92 13.31
CA ILE A 137 1.07 1.88 14.73
C ILE A 137 2.40 1.16 14.96
N SER A 138 2.58 -0.04 14.38
CA SER A 138 3.82 -0.81 14.55
C SER A 138 5.04 -0.12 13.94
N GLN A 139 4.87 0.67 12.87
CA GLN A 139 5.98 1.44 12.29
C GLN A 139 6.40 2.62 13.17
N ASN A 140 5.45 3.30 13.81
CA ASN A 140 5.74 4.41 14.74
C ASN A 140 6.39 3.95 16.05
N GLN A 141 6.17 2.69 16.46
CA GLN A 141 6.76 2.11 17.66
C GLN A 141 8.19 1.59 17.47
N ARG A 142 8.74 1.57 16.24
CA ARG A 142 10.17 1.32 16.03
C ARG A 142 10.97 2.55 16.43
N THR A 143 11.22 2.69 17.73
CA THR A 143 12.26 3.54 18.31
C THR A 143 13.62 3.22 17.65
N PRO A 144 14.52 4.21 17.47
CA PRO A 144 15.86 3.94 16.98
C PRO A 144 16.55 2.94 17.91
N PRO A 145 17.44 2.06 17.41
CA PRO A 145 18.22 1.20 18.29
C PRO A 145 18.97 2.12 19.27
N SER A 146 18.67 1.94 20.56
CA SER A 146 19.41 2.57 21.66
C SER A 146 20.83 2.00 21.65
N ASN A 147 21.68 2.55 20.79
CA ASN A 147 23.06 2.12 20.65
C ASN A 147 23.97 3.16 21.29
N ARG A 148 23.91 3.26 22.63
CA ARG A 148 24.97 3.79 23.50
C ARG A 148 24.84 3.12 24.87
N SER A 149 25.38 1.91 24.98
CA SER A 149 25.94 1.48 26.26
C SER A 149 27.27 2.22 26.43
N PRO A 150 27.51 2.92 27.56
CA PRO A 150 28.84 3.42 27.85
C PRO A 150 29.72 2.20 28.15
N LYS A 151 30.83 2.09 27.45
CA LYS A 151 31.84 1.08 27.77
C LYS A 151 32.51 1.50 29.09
N PRO A 152 32.63 0.60 30.08
CA PRO A 152 33.43 0.84 31.29
C PRO A 152 34.93 0.90 30.96
#